data_AF-A0A645FK47-F1
#
_entry.id   AF-A0A645FK47-F1
#
_cell.length_a   1.000
_cell.length_b   1.000
_cell.length_c   1.000
_cell.angle_alpha   90.00
_cell.angle_beta   90.00
_cell.angle_gamma   90.00
#
_symmetry.space_group_name_H-M   'P 1'
#
loop_
_entity.id
_entity.type
_entity.pdbx_description
1 polymer ?
#
loop_
_entity_poly.entity_id
_entity_poly.type
_entity_poly.pdbx_seq_one_letter_code
_entity_poly.pdbx_strand_id
1 'polypeptide(L)'
;MKKALELARTSKLIGSSLEANVELYCTGSLFDFLSSLAEELKTIFIVSGLSIQSSAAPKEAFCGEPTKGLAVVVKKAGGQKCDRCWVYSDTVGTNQEHPTLCDRCAKIVGE
;
A
#
# COMPACT_ATOMS: atom_id res chain seq x y z
N MET A 1 -6.41 -3.54 9.87
CA MET A 1 -5.19 -3.53 9.03
C MET A 1 -4.13 -4.55 9.45
N LYS A 2 -3.56 -4.50 10.67
CA LYS A 2 -2.51 -5.42 11.14
C LYS A 2 -2.78 -6.91 10.82
N LYS A 3 -3.99 -7.40 11.14
CA LYS A 3 -4.39 -8.79 10.87
C LYS A 3 -4.36 -9.17 9.39
N ALA A 4 -4.76 -8.26 8.48
CA ALA A 4 -4.72 -8.51 7.04
C ALA A 4 -3.27 -8.67 6.54
N LEU A 5 -2.35 -7.82 7.02
CA LEU A 5 -0.91 -7.94 6.69
C LEU A 5 -0.29 -9.21 7.29
N GLU A 6 -0.65 -9.58 8.51
CA GLU A 6 -0.17 -10.83 9.13
C GLU A 6 -0.64 -12.07 8.36
N LEU A 7 -1.89 -12.09 7.88
CA LEU A 7 -2.38 -13.16 7.03
C LEU A 7 -1.59 -13.23 5.70
N ALA A 8 -1.32 -12.09 5.08
CA ALA A 8 -0.52 -12.03 3.86
C ALA A 8 0.94 -12.49 4.06
N ARG A 9 1.54 -12.22 5.23
CA ARG A 9 2.85 -12.77 5.60
C ARG A 9 2.82 -14.27 5.81
N THR A 10 1.81 -14.75 6.53
CA THR A 10 1.65 -16.18 6.83
C THR A 10 1.43 -16.98 5.54
N SER A 11 0.72 -16.41 4.56
CA SER A 11 0.54 -16.99 3.23
C SER A 11 1.74 -16.78 2.29
N LYS A 12 2.85 -16.19 2.76
CA LYS A 12 4.06 -15.87 1.99
C LYS A 12 3.83 -14.96 0.78
N LEU A 13 2.74 -14.18 0.78
CA LEU A 13 2.47 -13.20 -0.28
C LEU A 13 3.44 -12.01 -0.21
N ILE A 14 3.74 -11.57 1.01
CA ILE A 14 4.66 -10.47 1.32
C ILE A 14 5.63 -10.89 2.44
N GLY A 15 6.87 -10.39 2.41
CA GLY A 15 7.81 -10.51 3.54
C GLY A 15 7.64 -9.37 4.56
N SER A 16 7.61 -8.13 4.07
CA SER A 16 7.49 -6.91 4.87
C SER A 16 6.22 -6.11 4.54
N SER A 17 5.80 -5.16 5.40
CA SER A 17 4.63 -4.32 5.08
C SER A 17 4.85 -3.48 3.82
N LEU A 18 6.09 -3.05 3.57
CA LEU A 18 6.45 -2.28 2.38
C LEU A 18 6.36 -3.10 1.09
N GLU A 19 6.30 -4.43 1.15
CA GLU A 19 5.99 -5.23 -0.03
C GLU A 19 4.49 -5.27 -0.35
N ALA A 20 3.63 -4.63 0.44
CA ALA A 20 2.19 -4.64 0.25
C ALA A 20 1.70 -3.44 -0.59
N ASN A 21 0.73 -3.74 -1.45
CA ASN A 21 -0.25 -2.80 -1.97
C ASN A 21 -1.62 -3.17 -1.38
N VAL A 22 -2.29 -2.21 -0.77
CA VAL A 22 -3.50 -2.42 0.01
C VAL A 22 -4.68 -1.80 -0.70
N GLU A 23 -5.76 -2.55 -0.82
CA GLU A 23 -7.00 -2.05 -1.42
C GLU A 23 -8.08 -2.08 -0.34
N LEU A 24 -8.64 -0.91 -0.04
CA LEU A 24 -9.75 -0.74 0.89
C LEU A 24 -11.04 -0.63 0.11
N TYR A 25 -12.03 -1.44 0.45
CA TYR A 25 -13.35 -1.42 -0.15
C TYR A 25 -14.36 -0.97 0.89
N CYS A 26 -14.97 0.19 0.67
CA CYS A 26 -15.93 0.80 1.58
C CYS A 26 -16.83 1.80 0.83
N THR A 27 -17.98 2.15 1.39
CA THR A 27 -18.95 3.04 0.73
C THR A 27 -19.42 4.15 1.66
N GLY A 28 -20.06 5.18 1.09
CA GLY A 28 -20.64 6.30 1.84
C GLY A 28 -19.60 7.12 2.59
N SER A 29 -19.96 7.60 3.78
CA SER A 29 -19.11 8.50 4.57
C SER A 29 -17.75 7.90 4.96
N LEU A 30 -17.66 6.57 5.06
CA LEU A 30 -16.40 5.89 5.34
C LEU A 30 -15.43 5.99 4.15
N PHE A 31 -15.94 5.90 2.92
CA PHE A 31 -15.14 6.09 1.72
C PHE A 31 -14.57 7.51 1.65
N ASP A 32 -15.42 8.51 1.88
CA ASP A 32 -15.00 9.92 1.83
C ASP A 32 -13.95 10.22 2.90
N PHE A 33 -14.16 9.71 4.11
CA PHE A 33 -13.22 9.88 5.23
C PHE A 33 -11.87 9.19 5.01
N LEU A 34 -11.86 7.95 4.51
CA LEU A 34 -10.60 7.26 4.26
C LEU A 34 -9.87 7.85 3.05
N SER A 35 -10.61 8.26 2.01
CA SER A 35 -10.04 8.86 0.81
C SER A 35 -9.36 10.20 1.10
N SER A 36 -9.90 11.00 2.02
CA SER A 36 -9.27 12.25 2.44
C SER A 36 -7.97 12.07 3.23
N LEU A 37 -7.70 10.84 3.71
CA LEU A 37 -6.51 10.49 4.51
C LEU A 37 -5.59 9.49 3.81
N ALA A 38 -5.74 9.29 2.50
CA ALA A 38 -5.09 8.17 1.80
C ALA A 38 -3.56 8.17 1.93
N GLU A 39 -2.91 9.33 1.83
CA GLU A 39 -1.45 9.44 1.93
C GLU A 39 -0.95 9.24 3.37
N GLU A 40 -1.68 9.76 4.37
CA GLU A 40 -1.38 9.51 5.78
C GLU A 40 -1.56 8.03 6.11
N LEU A 41 -2.63 7.40 5.64
CA LEU A 41 -2.93 5.99 5.86
C LEU A 41 -1.84 5.09 5.27
N LYS A 42 -1.32 5.41 4.08
CA LYS A 42 -0.20 4.69 3.48
C LYS A 42 1.04 4.69 4.40
N THR A 43 1.32 5.84 5.01
CA THR A 43 2.42 6.01 5.97
C THR A 43 2.15 5.27 7.29
N ILE A 44 0.94 5.40 7.84
CA ILE A 44 0.51 4.73 9.08
C ILE A 44 0.54 3.21 8.94
N PHE A 45 0.15 2.68 7.77
CA PHE A 45 0.16 1.25 7.49
C PHE A 45 1.54 0.71 7.09
N ILE A 46 2.47 1.60 6.77
CA ILE A 46 3.84 1.28 6.32
C ILE A 46 3.80 0.39 5.07
N VAL A 47 2.99 0.78 4.08
CA VAL A 47 2.79 0.02 2.83
C VAL A 47 3.22 0.84 1.62
N SER A 48 3.58 0.16 0.53
CA SER A 48 4.05 0.83 -0.69
C SER A 48 2.93 1.30 -1.60
N GLY A 49 1.73 0.73 -1.46
CA GLY A 49 0.54 1.17 -2.18
C GLY A 49 -0.70 1.14 -1.29
N LEU A 50 -1.58 2.11 -1.49
CA LEU A 50 -2.92 2.14 -0.92
C LEU A 50 -3.89 2.63 -2.01
N SER A 51 -4.98 1.90 -2.21
CA SER A 51 -6.11 2.36 -3.02
C SER A 51 -7.41 2.18 -2.23
N ILE A 52 -8.37 3.07 -2.46
CA ILE A 52 -9.66 3.07 -1.79
C ILE A 52 -10.73 3.05 -2.88
N GLN A 53 -11.64 2.09 -2.80
CA GLN A 53 -12.63 1.81 -3.82
C GLN A 53 -14.02 1.74 -3.20
N SER A 54 -15.01 2.28 -3.91
CA SER A 54 -16.44 2.22 -3.57
C SER A 54 -17.19 1.06 -4.22
N SER A 55 -16.47 0.19 -4.93
CA SER A 55 -17.01 -1.01 -5.57
C SER A 55 -17.23 -2.15 -4.56
N ALA A 56 -17.97 -3.18 -4.99
CA ALA A 56 -18.11 -4.39 -4.20
C ALA A 56 -16.75 -5.06 -3.97
N ALA A 57 -16.48 -5.42 -2.72
CA ALA A 57 -15.25 -6.11 -2.37
C ALA A 57 -15.18 -7.49 -3.05
N PRO A 58 -13.98 -7.92 -3.51
CA PRO A 58 -13.79 -9.26 -4.04
C PRO A 58 -13.96 -10.32 -2.94
N LYS A 59 -14.21 -11.58 -3.33
CA LYS A 59 -14.55 -12.66 -2.38
C LYS A 59 -13.42 -12.99 -1.41
N GLU A 60 -12.18 -12.77 -1.84
CA GLU A 60 -10.96 -12.95 -1.08
C GLU A 60 -10.64 -11.78 -0.12
N ALA A 61 -11.46 -10.72 -0.12
CA ALA A 61 -11.25 -9.59 0.77
C ALA A 61 -11.39 -10.01 2.24
N PHE A 62 -10.44 -9.56 3.04
CA PHE A 62 -10.50 -9.69 4.48
C PHE A 62 -11.50 -8.68 5.06
N CYS A 63 -12.62 -9.20 5.56
CA CYS A 63 -13.61 -8.45 6.33
C CYS A 63 -13.36 -8.74 7.82
N GLY A 64 -12.64 -7.84 8.50
CA GLY A 64 -12.33 -7.97 9.92
C GLY A 64 -13.19 -7.08 10.80
N GLU A 65 -13.64 -7.58 11.94
CA GLU A 65 -14.13 -6.73 13.04
C GLU A 65 -12.96 -5.88 13.59
N PRO A 66 -13.17 -4.62 14.00
CA PRO A 66 -14.46 -4.00 14.38
C PRO A 66 -15.15 -3.12 13.31
N THR A 67 -14.51 -2.85 12.16
CA THR A 67 -15.03 -1.88 11.20
C THR A 67 -16.02 -2.52 10.23
N LYS A 68 -17.31 -2.52 10.58
CA LYS A 68 -18.39 -2.95 9.67
C LYS A 68 -18.37 -2.09 8.39
N GLY A 69 -18.47 -2.74 7.23
CA GLY A 69 -18.49 -2.06 5.93
C GLY A 69 -17.10 -1.74 5.34
N LEU A 70 -16.01 -2.21 5.96
CA LEU A 70 -14.66 -2.14 5.41
C LEU A 70 -14.15 -3.53 5.05
N ALA A 71 -13.83 -3.72 3.78
CA ALA A 71 -13.11 -4.89 3.28
C ALA A 71 -11.68 -4.50 2.90
N VAL A 72 -10.73 -5.41 3.11
CA VAL A 72 -9.32 -5.17 2.85
C VAL A 72 -8.76 -6.28 1.97
N VAL A 73 -8.13 -5.92 0.85
CA VAL A 73 -7.32 -6.84 0.06
C VAL A 73 -5.87 -6.43 0.18
N VAL A 74 -5.00 -7.40 0.41
CA VAL A 74 -3.55 -7.19 0.38
C VAL A 74 -3.01 -7.88 -0.86
N LYS A 75 -2.30 -7.12 -1.70
CA LYS A 75 -1.57 -7.59 -2.87
C LYS A 75 -0.09 -7.30 -2.68
N LYS A 76 0.75 -7.93 -3.49
CA LYS A 76 2.16 -7.55 -3.60
C LYS A 76 2.27 -6.21 -4.33
N ALA A 77 3.11 -5.31 -3.83
CA ALA A 77 3.38 -4.04 -4.46
C ALA A 77 4.09 -4.22 -5.82
N GLY A 78 3.75 -3.36 -6.77
CA GLY A 78 4.38 -3.31 -8.10
C GLY A 78 5.76 -2.63 -8.06
N GLY A 79 6.43 -2.64 -9.21
CA GLY A 79 7.74 -2.02 -9.38
C GLY A 79 8.86 -2.71 -8.63
N GLN A 80 9.91 -1.94 -8.33
CA GLN A 80 11.12 -2.42 -7.64
C GLN A 80 11.29 -1.72 -6.29
N LYS A 81 12.05 -2.36 -5.39
CA LYS A 81 12.39 -1.80 -4.08
C LYS A 81 13.37 -0.64 -4.25
N CYS A 82 13.04 0.52 -3.68
CA CYS A 82 13.96 1.65 -3.54
C CYS A 82 14.99 1.37 -2.43
N ASP A 83 16.28 1.54 -2.70
CA ASP A 83 17.34 1.25 -1.71
C ASP A 83 17.35 2.20 -0.51
N ARG A 84 16.86 3.44 -0.69
CA ARG A 84 16.86 4.47 0.36
C ARG A 84 15.67 4.37 1.30
N CYS A 85 14.45 4.26 0.78
CA CYS A 85 13.24 4.27 1.59
C CYS A 85 12.54 2.91 1.69
N TRP A 86 13.04 1.90 0.98
CA TRP A 86 12.51 0.52 0.92
C TRP A 86 11.08 0.36 0.41
N VAL A 87 10.46 1.45 -0.03
CA VAL A 87 9.17 1.44 -0.73
C VAL A 87 9.37 0.82 -2.11
N TYR A 88 8.41 -0.01 -2.52
CA TYR A 88 8.28 -0.54 -3.86
C TYR A 88 7.57 0.48 -4.75
N SER A 89 8.19 0.82 -5.87
CA SER A 89 7.67 1.85 -6.78
C SER A 89 8.06 1.53 -8.23
N ASP A 90 7.14 1.80 -9.15
CA ASP A 90 7.40 1.72 -10.59
C ASP A 90 8.33 2.83 -11.10
N THR A 91 8.65 3.81 -10.26
CA THR A 91 9.60 4.89 -10.58
C THR A 91 11.06 4.55 -10.29
N VAL A 92 11.33 3.40 -9.65
CA VAL A 92 12.71 2.94 -9.49
C VAL A 92 13.29 2.62 -10.87
N GLY A 93 14.48 3.13 -11.16
CA GLY A 93 15.14 2.98 -12.46
C GLY A 93 14.81 4.05 -13.49
N THR A 94 13.92 5.01 -13.19
CA THR A 94 13.59 6.09 -14.14
C THR A 94 14.61 7.23 -14.15
N ASN A 95 15.38 7.40 -13.06
CA ASN A 95 16.47 8.38 -12.98
C ASN A 95 17.80 7.69 -13.31
N GLN A 96 18.53 8.18 -14.32
CA GLN A 96 19.79 7.57 -14.78
C GLN A 96 20.95 7.76 -13.79
N GLU A 97 20.99 8.86 -13.03
CA GLU A 97 22.01 9.14 -12.02
C GLU A 97 21.77 8.32 -10.73
N HIS A 98 20.50 7.98 -10.48
CA HIS A 98 20.07 7.22 -9.30
C HIS A 98 19.16 6.04 -9.66
N PRO A 99 19.68 5.01 -10.37
CA PRO A 99 18.87 3.93 -10.94
C PRO A 99 18.22 3.00 -9.90
N THR A 100 18.70 2.99 -8.65
CA THR A 100 18.12 2.16 -7.58
C THR A 100 17.18 2.94 -6.65
N LEU A 101 16.93 4.22 -6.94
CA LEU A 101 16.08 5.09 -6.14
C LEU A 101 14.75 5.36 -6.85
N CYS A 102 13.69 5.49 -6.07
CA CYS A 102 12.42 6.03 -6.57
C CYS A 102 12.54 7.55 -6.80
N ASP A 103 11.64 8.11 -7.61
CA ASP A 103 11.66 9.53 -8.00
C ASP A 103 11.77 10.48 -6.80
N ARG A 104 11.02 10.21 -5.72
CA ARG A 104 11.09 10.99 -4.46
C ARG A 104 12.49 10.97 -3.85
N CYS A 105 13.12 9.80 -3.79
CA CYS A 105 14.44 9.67 -3.16
C CYS A 105 15.54 10.24 -4.05
N ALA A 106 15.44 10.07 -5.37
CA ALA A 106 16.36 10.67 -6.32
C ALA A 106 16.36 12.21 -6.22
N LYS A 107 15.17 12.83 -6.13
CA LYS A 107 15.04 14.29 -5.92
C LYS A 107 15.72 14.79 -4.65
N ILE A 108 15.55 14.08 -3.53
CA ILE A 108 16.13 14.49 -2.23
C ILE A 108 17.66 14.34 -2.21
N VAL A 109 18.22 13.38 -2.93
CA VAL A 109 19.68 13.14 -2.95
C VAL A 109 20.38 14.03 -3.97
N GLY A 110 19.68 14.47 -5.02
CA GLY A 110 20.18 15.40 -6.03
C GLY A 110 20.06 16.88 -5.67
N GLU A 111 19.43 17.22 -4.53
CA GLU A 111 19.51 18.55 -3.89
C GLU A 111 20.81 18.70 -3.08
#